data_AF-A0A0L0NHN6-F1
#
_entry.id   AF-A0A0L0NHN6-F1
#
_cell.length_a   1.000
_cell.length_b   1.000
_cell.length_c   1.000
_cell.angle_alpha   90.00
_cell.angle_beta   90.00
_cell.angle_gamma   90.00
#
_symmetry.space_group_name_H-M   'P 1'
#
loop_
_entity.id
_entity.type
_entity.pdbx_description
1 polymer ?
#
loop_
_entity_poly.entity_id
_entity_poly.type
_entity_poly.pdbx_seq_one_letter_code
_entity_poly.pdbx_strand_id
1 'polypeptide(L)'
;MQPGPRVCSRVSCEWYSAILICNDTPTDMFLDNWDIISDGVQYIQNQCSTQFRKGMRVGIIEAGQVFHKTNWNIKIELANC
;
A
#
# COMPACT_ATOMS: atom_id res chain seq x y z
N MET A 1 -4.00 -13.86 5.43
CA MET A 1 -5.41 -13.42 5.36
C MET A 1 -5.51 -12.42 4.22
N GLN A 2 -6.50 -12.59 3.35
CA GLN A 2 -6.86 -11.58 2.33
C GLN A 2 -8.03 -10.75 2.87
N PRO A 3 -8.13 -9.47 2.50
CA PRO A 3 -9.26 -8.65 2.88
C PRO A 3 -10.57 -9.18 2.28
N GLY A 4 -11.61 -9.26 3.10
CA GLY A 4 -12.97 -9.54 2.63
C GLY A 4 -13.57 -8.36 1.83
N PRO A 5 -14.82 -8.49 1.37
CA PRO A 5 -15.46 -7.47 0.54
C PRO A 5 -15.59 -6.14 1.28
N ARG A 6 -15.23 -5.04 0.63
CA ARG A 6 -15.24 -3.67 1.19
C ARG A 6 -14.41 -3.51 2.46
N VAL A 7 -13.32 -4.28 2.60
CA VAL A 7 -12.45 -4.27 3.78
C VAL A 7 -11.00 -4.05 3.35
N CYS A 8 -10.23 -3.41 4.24
CA CYS A 8 -8.78 -3.32 4.16
C CYS A 8 -8.13 -4.27 5.16
N SER A 9 -6.99 -4.85 4.78
CA SER A 9 -6.15 -5.66 5.66
C SER A 9 -4.74 -5.10 5.69
N ARG A 10 -4.18 -5.00 6.89
CA ARG A 10 -2.79 -4.57 7.09
C ARG A 10 -1.84 -5.68 6.65
N VAL A 11 -0.96 -5.36 5.73
CA VAL A 11 0.07 -6.27 5.20
C VAL A 11 1.36 -6.12 5.98
N SER A 12 1.77 -4.87 6.24
CA SER A 12 2.99 -4.54 6.96
C SER A 12 2.76 -3.29 7.81
N CYS A 13 3.55 -3.17 8.87
CA CYS A 13 3.58 -2.01 9.76
C CYS A 13 5.02 -1.84 10.24
N GLU A 14 5.66 -0.72 9.90
CA GLU A 14 7.00 -0.39 10.37
C GLU A 14 7.13 1.10 10.68
N TRP A 15 7.85 1.40 11.77
CA TRP A 15 8.03 2.75 12.32
C TRP A 15 6.69 3.43 12.60
N TYR A 16 6.23 4.28 11.68
CA TYR A 16 4.95 4.97 11.79
C TYR A 16 4.10 4.83 10.52
N SER A 17 4.36 3.80 9.71
CA SER A 17 3.73 3.60 8.41
C SER A 17 3.20 2.17 8.28
N ALA A 18 1.91 2.06 7.95
CA ALA A 18 1.28 0.78 7.62
C ALA A 18 0.98 0.71 6.13
N ILE A 19 1.24 -0.46 5.54
CA ILE A 19 0.82 -0.83 4.20
C ILE A 19 -0.47 -1.64 4.34
N LEU A 20 -1.51 -1.22 3.64
CA LEU A 20 -2.80 -1.89 3.60
C LEU A 20 -3.13 -2.28 2.16
N ILE A 21 -3.77 -3.44 2.04
CA ILE A 21 -4.44 -3.87 0.82
C ILE A 21 -5.95 -3.86 1.06
N CYS A 22 -6.69 -3.20 0.18
CA CYS A 22 -8.13 -3.02 0.28
C CYS A 22 -8.83 -3.67 -0.91
N ASN A 23 -9.83 -4.50 -0.58
CA ASN A 23 -10.82 -4.95 -1.55
C ASN A 23 -12.01 -3.99 -1.47
N ASP A 24 -12.07 -3.02 -2.38
CA ASP A 24 -13.18 -2.05 -2.42
C ASP A 24 -14.42 -2.61 -3.13
N THR A 25 -14.35 -3.83 -3.65
CA THR A 25 -15.45 -4.48 -4.38
C THR A 25 -16.42 -5.18 -3.42
N PRO A 26 -17.69 -5.41 -3.82
CA PRO A 26 -18.67 -6.11 -2.99
C PRO A 26 -18.49 -7.64 -3.01
N THR A 27 -17.50 -8.16 -3.73
CA THR A 27 -17.23 -9.58 -3.90
C THR A 27 -15.89 -9.96 -3.31
N ASP A 28 -15.73 -11.23 -2.93
CA ASP A 28 -14.42 -11.74 -2.53
C ASP A 28 -13.43 -11.62 -3.68
N MET A 29 -12.21 -11.22 -3.34
CA MET A 29 -11.10 -11.15 -4.27
C MET A 29 -9.93 -11.94 -3.69
N PHE A 30 -9.28 -12.70 -4.55
CA PHE A 30 -8.10 -13.46 -4.19
C PHE A 30 -6.86 -12.77 -4.75
N LEU A 31 -5.84 -12.64 -3.90
CA LEU A 31 -4.54 -12.11 -4.28
C LEU A 31 -3.75 -13.21 -4.97
N ASP A 32 -3.56 -13.07 -6.29
CA ASP A 32 -2.83 -14.04 -7.11
C ASP A 32 -1.31 -14.00 -6.88
N ASN A 33 -0.76 -12.82 -6.60
CA ASN A 33 0.65 -12.61 -6.31
C ASN A 33 0.89 -11.38 -5.41
N TRP A 34 2.05 -11.33 -4.77
CA TRP A 34 2.44 -10.21 -3.91
C TRP A 34 3.00 -9.01 -4.70
N ASP A 35 3.30 -9.18 -5.99
CA ASP A 35 3.83 -8.12 -6.85
C ASP A 35 2.84 -6.96 -6.98
N ILE A 36 1.53 -7.23 -6.92
CA ILE A 36 0.47 -6.21 -6.88
C ILE A 36 0.70 -5.18 -5.76
N ILE A 37 1.10 -5.66 -4.57
CA ILE A 37 1.33 -4.77 -3.41
C ILE A 37 2.65 -4.02 -3.60
N SER A 38 3.71 -4.72 -4.00
CA SER A 38 5.03 -4.12 -4.26
C SER A 38 4.97 -3.02 -5.32
N ASP A 39 4.29 -3.28 -6.44
CA ASP A 39 4.10 -2.32 -7.52
C ASP A 39 3.34 -1.08 -7.05
N GLY A 40 2.25 -1.29 -6.29
CA GLY A 40 1.45 -0.20 -5.74
C GLY A 40 2.25 0.66 -4.75
N VAL A 41 2.97 0.04 -3.82
CA VAL A 41 3.82 0.73 -2.84
C VAL A 41 4.93 1.51 -3.54
N GLN A 42 5.61 0.89 -4.51
CA GLN A 42 6.69 1.53 -5.25
C GLN A 42 6.18 2.71 -6.07
N TYR A 43 4.99 2.60 -6.66
CA TYR A 43 4.35 3.70 -7.36
C TYR A 43 4.05 4.87 -6.42
N ILE A 44 3.43 4.61 -5.26
CA ILE A 44 3.16 5.64 -4.25
C ILE A 44 4.48 6.27 -3.79
N GLN A 45 5.53 5.50 -3.52
CA GLN A 45 6.87 6.01 -3.21
C GLN A 45 7.42 6.91 -4.30
N ASN A 46 7.28 6.53 -5.56
CA ASN A 46 7.81 7.32 -6.66
C ASN A 46 7.09 8.65 -6.88
N GLN A 47 5.80 8.72 -6.57
CA GLN A 47 4.99 9.93 -6.73
C GLN A 47 5.00 10.82 -5.48
N CYS A 48 5.08 10.22 -4.29
CA CYS A 48 4.87 10.91 -3.03
C CYS A 48 6.12 11.07 -2.16
N SER A 49 7.26 10.42 -2.46
CA SER A 49 8.48 10.63 -1.66
C SER A 49 9.04 12.04 -1.85
N THR A 50 9.12 12.81 -0.77
CA THR A 50 9.64 14.19 -0.76
C THR A 50 11.11 14.30 -0.36
N GLN A 51 11.74 13.22 0.13
CA GLN A 51 13.13 13.27 0.61
C GLN A 51 14.07 12.31 -0.13
N PHE A 52 15.17 12.89 -0.61
CA PHE A 52 16.36 12.17 -1.06
C PHE A 52 17.43 12.29 0.02
N ARG A 53 17.87 11.18 0.62
CA ARG A 53 19.05 11.13 1.49
C ARG A 53 20.18 10.42 0.77
N LYS A 54 21.32 11.11 0.58
CA LYS A 54 22.55 10.57 -0.04
C LYS A 54 22.30 9.86 -1.39
N GLY A 55 21.48 10.44 -2.26
CA GLY A 55 21.15 9.87 -3.57
C GLY A 55 20.16 8.70 -3.55
N MET A 56 19.64 8.32 -2.37
CA MET A 56 18.55 7.35 -2.22
C MET A 56 17.23 8.08 -1.94
N ARG A 57 16.13 7.65 -2.57
CA ARG A 57 14.78 8.07 -2.18
C ARG A 57 14.51 7.49 -0.79
N VAL A 58 14.56 8.35 0.23
CA VAL A 58 14.23 8.00 1.62
C VAL A 58 13.08 8.92 2.01
N GLY A 59 11.91 8.63 1.46
CA GLY A 59 10.68 9.31 1.86
C GLY A 59 10.03 8.52 2.98
N ILE A 60 9.82 9.16 4.14
CA ILE A 60 8.74 8.73 5.03
C ILE A 60 7.46 9.08 4.26
N ILE A 61 6.80 8.09 3.67
CA ILE A 61 5.45 8.32 3.17
C ILE A 61 4.53 8.22 4.37
N GLU A 62 3.99 9.38 4.75
CA GLU A 62 3.00 9.46 5.81
C GLU A 62 1.66 8.92 5.31
N ALA A 63 1.29 9.21 4.06
CA ALA A 63 0.10 8.63 3.46
C ALA A 63 0.16 8.62 1.93
N GLY A 64 -0.53 7.65 1.33
CA GLY A 64 -0.76 7.60 -0.11
C GLY A 64 -1.66 6.44 -0.48
N GLN A 65 -2.27 6.48 -1.67
CA GLN A 65 -3.09 5.39 -2.18
C GLN A 65 -2.98 5.26 -3.69
N VAL A 66 -3.16 4.05 -4.20
CA VAL A 66 -3.22 3.78 -5.64
C VAL A 66 -4.17 2.62 -5.94
N PHE A 67 -4.97 2.78 -7.00
CA PHE A 67 -5.80 1.72 -7.55
C PHE A 67 -5.00 0.94 -8.59
N HIS A 68 -4.72 -0.33 -8.30
CA HIS A 68 -4.03 -1.22 -9.21
C HIS A 68 -4.99 -1.72 -10.30
N LYS A 69 -4.45 -2.03 -11.48
CA LYS A 69 -5.22 -2.55 -12.64
C LYS A 69 -6.00 -3.84 -12.38
N THR A 70 -5.71 -4.52 -11.26
CA THR A 70 -6.39 -5.75 -10.80
C THR A 70 -7.51 -5.46 -9.80
N ASN A 71 -7.99 -4.21 -9.70
CA ASN A 71 -9.01 -3.74 -8.76
C ASN A 71 -8.62 -3.74 -7.28
N TRP A 72 -7.36 -4.01 -6.96
CA TRP A 72 -6.82 -3.85 -5.62
C TRP A 72 -6.52 -2.38 -5.35
N ASN A 73 -6.91 -1.88 -4.17
CA ASN A 73 -6.50 -0.57 -3.70
C ASN A 73 -5.39 -0.74 -2.66
N ILE A 74 -4.23 -0.14 -2.94
CA ILE A 74 -3.05 -0.20 -2.08
C ILE A 74 -2.95 1.13 -1.37
N LYS A 75 -2.89 1.10 -0.03
CA LYS A 75 -2.80 2.30 0.81
C LYS A 75 -1.56 2.23 1.69
N ILE A 76 -0.96 3.39 1.90
CA ILE A 76 0.02 3.66 2.93
C ILE A 76 -0.63 4.69 3.86
N GLU A 77 -0.61 4.44 5.16
CA GLU A 77 -1.14 5.37 6.15
C GLU A 77 -0.23 5.45 7.38
N LEU A 78 -0.32 6.58 8.09
CA LEU A 78 0.29 6.72 9.40
C LEU A 78 -0.37 5.73 10.37
N ALA A 79 0.43 4.90 10.99
CA ALA A 79 -0.04 3.91 11.95
C ALA A 79 0.94 3.80 13.12
N ASN A 80 0.39 3.56 14.31
CA ASN A 80 1.21 3.15 15.43
C ASN A 80 1.45 1.64 15.34
N CYS A 81 2.66 1.28 14.95
CA CYS A 81 3.20 -0.07 14.97
C CYS A 81 3.93 -0.27 16.31
#